data_AF-A0A059LJA2-F1
#
_entry.id   AF-A0A059LJA2-F1
#
_cell.length_a   1.000
_cell.length_b   1.000
_cell.length_c   1.000
_cell.angle_alpha   90.00
_cell.angle_beta   90.00
_cell.angle_gamma   90.00
#
_symmetry.space_group_name_H-M   'P 1'
#
loop_
_entity.id
_entity.type
_entity.pdbx_description
1 polymer ?
#
loop_
_entity_poly.entity_id
_entity_poly.type
_entity_poly.pdbx_seq_one_letter_code
_entity_poly.pdbx_strand_id
1 'polypeptide(L)'
;MFIFNELGAIPLEAQRAGLGPDRSVVWDYHVVLLEERDLGSTLVWDLDSTLPLPSPLSEYARRTFDPEADDTSQEAVPTRSATF
;
A
#
# COMPACT_ATOMS: atom_id res chain seq x y z
N MET A 1 -9.05 7.43 11.49
CA MET A 1 -7.66 7.06 11.79
C MET A 1 -6.76 8.08 11.13
N PHE A 2 -5.82 8.66 11.89
CA PHE A 2 -4.77 9.53 11.35
C PHE A 2 -3.55 8.70 10.99
N ILE A 3 -2.99 8.96 9.81
CA ILE A 3 -1.75 8.39 9.29
C ILE A 3 -0.76 9.55 9.24
N PHE A 4 0.23 9.55 10.13
CA PHE A 4 1.22 10.63 10.28
C PHE A 4 2.55 10.07 10.81
N ASN A 5 3.65 10.79 10.59
CA ASN A 5 4.98 10.47 11.10
C ASN A 5 5.68 11.76 11.55
N GLU A 6 6.80 11.64 12.29
CA GLU A 6 7.53 12.81 12.80
C GLU A 6 8.16 13.68 11.69
N LEU A 7 8.38 13.09 10.51
CA LEU A 7 8.94 13.79 9.36
C LEU A 7 7.90 14.67 8.65
N GLY A 8 6.61 14.49 8.90
CA GLY A 8 5.53 15.17 8.18
C GLY A 8 5.56 14.87 6.68
N ALA A 9 5.99 13.66 6.31
CA ALA A 9 6.11 13.25 4.92
C ALA A 9 5.87 11.73 4.80
N ILE A 10 4.70 11.36 4.30
CA ILE A 10 4.28 9.97 4.14
C ILE A 10 3.96 9.71 2.67
N PRO A 11 4.74 8.85 1.99
CA PRO A 11 4.36 8.38 0.67
C PRO A 11 3.20 7.40 0.80
N LEU A 12 2.09 7.70 0.13
CA LEU A 12 0.94 6.79 -0.02
C LEU A 12 0.74 6.48 -1.50
N GLU A 13 0.63 5.21 -1.83
CA GLU A 13 0.27 4.75 -3.17
C GLU A 13 -1.24 4.59 -3.37
N ALA A 14 -1.62 4.35 -4.62
CA ALA A 14 -3.02 4.23 -5.04
C ALA A 14 -3.85 5.44 -4.58
N GLN A 15 -3.34 6.64 -4.83
CA GLN A 15 -3.98 7.92 -4.48
C GLN A 15 -4.43 8.64 -5.75
N ARG A 16 -5.62 9.26 -5.72
CA ARG A 16 -6.26 9.94 -6.86
C ARG A 16 -5.47 11.14 -7.36
N ALA A 17 -4.73 11.80 -6.47
CA ALA A 17 -3.83 12.89 -6.82
C ALA A 17 -2.51 12.41 -7.47
N GLY A 18 -2.26 11.09 -7.50
CA GLY A 18 -1.09 10.49 -8.11
C GLY A 18 -1.11 10.60 -9.64
N LEU A 19 0.05 10.88 -10.23
CA LEU A 19 0.23 11.03 -11.69
C LEU A 19 0.46 9.67 -12.39
N GLY A 20 -0.31 8.65 -12.03
CA GLY A 20 -0.20 7.29 -12.57
C GLY A 20 -0.28 6.21 -11.48
N PRO A 21 -0.43 4.93 -11.89
CA PRO A 21 -0.64 3.82 -10.96
C PRO A 21 0.55 3.55 -10.02
N ASP A 22 1.77 3.75 -10.50
CA ASP A 22 3.02 3.45 -9.77
C ASP A 22 3.65 4.72 -9.16
N ARG A 23 2.83 5.72 -8.83
CA ARG A 23 3.31 6.97 -8.24
C ARG A 23 2.65 7.25 -6.91
N SER A 24 3.48 7.41 -5.89
CA SER A 24 3.05 7.80 -4.56
C SER A 24 2.73 9.30 -4.48
N VAL A 25 1.75 9.64 -3.65
CA VAL A 25 1.46 11.02 -3.21
C VAL A 25 2.05 11.19 -1.82
N VAL A 26 2.83 12.25 -1.61
CA VAL A 26 3.40 12.54 -0.29
C VAL A 26 2.47 13.45 0.47
N TRP A 27 1.94 12.94 1.58
CA TRP A 27 1.08 13.67 2.50
C TRP A 27 1.85 14.10 3.76
N ASP A 28 1.51 15.25 4.31
CA ASP A 28 1.95 15.68 5.64
C ASP A 28 1.24 14.88 6.75
N TYR A 29 -0.05 14.61 6.55
CA TYR A 29 -0.84 13.60 7.24
C TYR A 29 -2.00 13.15 6.34
N HIS A 30 -2.55 11.97 6.60
CA HIS A 30 -3.75 11.50 5.91
C HIS A 30 -4.80 10.97 6.89
N VAL A 31 -6.07 11.05 6.51
CA VAL A 31 -7.18 10.58 7.36
C VAL A 31 -8.07 9.63 6.60
N VAL A 32 -8.29 8.46 7.19
CA VAL A 32 -9.24 7.45 6.68
C VAL A 32 -10.25 7.09 7.76
N LEU A 33 -11.45 6.64 7.37
CA LEU A 33 -12.39 6.05 8.31
C LEU A 33 -12.20 4.53 8.36
N LEU A 34 -12.13 3.99 9.58
CA LEU A 34 -12.15 2.55 9.81
C LEU A 34 -13.54 2.14 10.26
N GLU A 35 -14.09 1.13 9.59
CA GLU A 35 -15.34 0.47 9.96
C GLU A 35 -15.01 -0.94 10.44
N GLU A 36 -15.11 -1.16 11.74
CA GLU A 36 -15.00 -2.49 12.33
C GLU A 36 -16.33 -3.23 12.16
N ARG A 37 -16.27 -4.45 11.60
CA ARG A 37 -17.43 -5.33 11.43
C ARG A 37 -17.31 -6.57 12.30
N ASP A 38 -18.44 -7.23 12.49
CA ASP A 38 -18.50 -8.55 13.12
C ASP A 38 -17.58 -9.54 12.38
N LEU A 39 -17.11 -10.56 13.11
CA LEU A 39 -16.18 -11.59 12.61
C LEU A 39 -14.76 -11.09 12.27
N GLY A 40 -14.38 -9.88 12.74
CA GLY A 40 -13.00 -9.39 12.67
C GLY A 40 -12.60 -8.84 11.30
N SER A 41 -13.57 -8.53 10.43
CA SER A 41 -13.30 -7.82 9.18
C SER A 41 -13.32 -6.31 9.40
N THR A 42 -12.25 -5.61 9.00
CA THR A 42 -12.18 -4.15 9.07
C THR A 42 -12.12 -3.59 7.65
N LEU A 43 -12.93 -2.57 7.41
CA LEU A 43 -12.98 -1.84 6.15
C LEU A 43 -12.38 -0.45 6.30
N VAL A 44 -11.71 0.00 5.24
CA VAL A 44 -11.08 1.32 5.14
C VAL A 44 -11.85 2.16 4.13
N TRP A 45 -12.25 3.33 4.58
CA TRP A 45 -12.88 4.36 3.77
C TRP A 45 -11.89 5.49 3.57
N ASP A 46 -11.17 5.42 2.45
CA ASP A 46 -10.24 6.45 1.98
C ASP A 46 -10.80 7.08 0.70
N LEU A 47 -11.29 8.32 0.81
CA LEU A 47 -11.91 9.03 -0.32
C LEU A 47 -10.89 9.49 -1.37
N ASP A 48 -9.61 9.58 -0.97
CA ASP A 48 -8.51 9.98 -1.84
C ASP A 48 -7.83 8.77 -2.49
N SER A 49 -8.27 7.54 -2.20
CA SER A 49 -7.73 6.34 -2.81
C SER A 49 -8.32 6.04 -4.20
N THR A 50 -7.52 5.37 -5.04
CA THR A 50 -7.97 4.72 -6.29
C THR A 50 -8.38 3.26 -6.09
N LEU A 51 -8.21 2.71 -4.88
CA LEU A 51 -8.69 1.38 -4.50
C LEU A 51 -10.23 1.35 -4.37
N PRO A 52 -10.86 0.16 -4.29
CA PRO A 52 -12.28 0.05 -4.01
C PRO A 52 -12.68 0.83 -2.75
N LEU A 53 -13.86 1.44 -2.75
CA LEU A 53 -14.39 2.17 -1.61
C LEU A 53 -15.68 1.48 -1.11
N PRO A 54 -15.68 0.88 0.09
CA PRO A 54 -14.54 0.68 0.99
C PRO A 54 -13.58 -0.44 0.55
N SER A 55 -12.34 -0.38 1.03
CA SER A 55 -11.31 -1.41 0.84
C SER A 55 -11.18 -2.31 2.06
N PRO A 56 -10.93 -3.62 1.91
CA PRO A 56 -10.48 -4.46 3.04
C PRO A 56 -9.17 -3.92 3.63
N LEU A 57 -9.05 -3.89 4.96
CA LEU A 57 -7.88 -3.33 5.64
C LEU A 57 -6.54 -3.92 5.17
N SER A 58 -6.47 -5.25 4.99
CA SER A 58 -5.25 -5.92 4.54
C SER A 58 -4.84 -5.52 3.12
N GLU A 59 -5.80 -5.38 2.21
CA GLU A 59 -5.53 -4.95 0.84
C GLU A 59 -5.16 -3.47 0.80
N TYR A 60 -5.87 -2.62 1.55
CA TYR A 60 -5.53 -1.20 1.68
C TYR A 60 -4.09 -1.04 2.19
N ALA A 61 -3.74 -1.70 3.31
CA ALA A 61 -2.41 -1.60 3.90
C ALA A 61 -1.31 -2.04 2.92
N ARG A 62 -1.50 -3.18 2.26
CA ARG A 62 -0.54 -3.70 1.28
C ARG A 62 -0.37 -2.73 0.11
N ARG A 63 -1.46 -2.30 -0.54
CA ARG A 63 -1.36 -1.48 -1.76
C ARG A 63 -1.03 -0.01 -1.51
N THR A 64 -1.23 0.50 -0.30
CA THR A 64 -0.97 1.91 0.02
C THR A 64 0.44 2.12 0.60
N PHE A 65 0.98 1.17 1.37
CA PHE A 65 2.27 1.31 2.05
C PHE A 65 3.38 0.37 1.57
N ASP A 66 3.04 -0.73 0.88
CA ASP A 66 4.02 -1.75 0.48
C ASP A 66 3.73 -2.31 -0.93
N PRO A 67 3.86 -1.45 -1.96
CA PRO A 67 3.56 -1.81 -3.33
C PRO A 67 4.56 -2.83 -3.92
N GLU A 68 5.79 -2.90 -3.39
CA GLU A 68 6.87 -3.78 -3.87
C GLU A 68 6.85 -5.19 -3.24
N ALA A 69 6.03 -5.45 -2.21
CA ALA A 69 5.93 -6.77 -1.58
C ALA A 69 5.22 -7.86 -2.44
N ASP A 70 5.02 -7.62 -3.73
CA ASP A 70 4.50 -8.60 -4.68
C ASP A 70 5.39 -8.68 -5.95
N ASP A 71 6.65 -9.11 -5.79
CA ASP A 71 7.35 -10.10 -6.65
C ASP A 71 8.83 -10.24 -6.24
N THR A 72 9.14 -11.07 -5.25
CA THR A 72 10.52 -11.61 -5.06
C THR A 72 10.51 -13.13 -4.89
N SER A 73 9.51 -13.79 -5.48
CA SER A 73 9.42 -15.25 -5.52
C SER A 73 9.47 -15.74 -6.97
N GLN A 74 10.47 -15.30 -7.75
CA GLN A 74 10.96 -15.99 -8.95
C GLN A 74 12.20 -15.33 -9.61
N GLU A 75 13.30 -15.12 -8.87
CA GLU A 75 14.63 -15.11 -9.51
C GLU A 75 15.39 -16.36 -9.12
N ALA A 76 15.26 -17.40 -9.96
CA ALA A 76 16.15 -18.55 -9.94
C ALA A 76 17.57 -18.07 -10.28
N VAL A 77 18.48 -18.14 -9.30
CA VAL A 77 19.91 -17.92 -9.50
C VAL A 77 20.42 -18.90 -10.57
N PRO A 78 20.96 -18.45 -11.72
CA PRO A 78 21.56 -19.38 -12.66
C PRO A 78 22.88 -19.90 -12.08
N THR A 79 22.90 -21.17 -11.68
CA THR A 79 24.12 -21.89 -11.34
C THR A 79 25.01 -21.94 -12.59
N ARG A 80 26.01 -21.07 -12.65
CA ARG A 80 27.15 -21.26 -13.55
C ARG A 80 28.04 -22.35 -12.95
N SER A 81 27.89 -23.57 -13.44
CA SER A 81 28.89 -24.62 -13.25
C SER A 81 30.20 -24.18 -13.91
N ALA A 82 31.19 -23.81 -13.10
CA ALA A 82 32.58 -23.74 -13.54
C ALA A 82 33.18 -25.14 -13.43
N THR A 83 33.42 -25.78 -14.58
CA THR A 83 34.25 -26.97 -14.67
C THR A 83 35.71 -26.56 -14.46
N PHE A 84 36.41 -27.22 -13.54
CA PHE A 84 37.86 -27.30 -13.50
C PHE A 84 38.28 -28.69 -13.98
#